data_AF-W7UA55-F1
#
_entry.id   AF-W7UA55-F1
#
_cell.length_a   1.000
_cell.length_b   1.000
_cell.length_c   1.000
_cell.angle_alpha   90.00
_cell.angle_beta   90.00
_cell.angle_gamma   90.00
#
_symmetry.space_group_name_H-M   'P 1'
#
loop_
_entity.id
_entity.type
_entity.pdbx_description
1 polymer ?
#
loop_
_entity_poly.entity_id
_entity_poly.type
_entity_poly.pdbx_seq_one_letter_code
_entity_poly.pdbx_strand_id
1 'polypeptide(L)'
;MMPPPPSSASTSRSVVLSLYRACLRWTQIPLVVKSKFIAGDHLPSTLAALQLSPRLLTNKEGIEEAIRMLFRAHAKEMDAKVVSEKMNLAVDGLQYLNRFTRVLRDAESRREANRARDGLTFRVGQVVRHKLYNYRAAIVGWDRRPAIDVSRWEGVLASSLGVNQPFYHCIPDSNDTLHFLGGVRKLMYVAQENLELCHALESRINSDVIPQAFECFDPSTQSFLPTERITWQYPADHLVPRASPTSPSSTFKPRTSGFSRKFRASVQRAKAVDASQRVRAEFAQLADRIGQSLESRFGNLERFHAHEPAGILLSLLARLKEIDASFPPSVPSLSLPSTATASPCSSLEQILPAYHTLAAFRDLLALCQDVSSARRFARDRDGVLYQVGQAVRHATLGYRGVVCGWERFPKRQLPSDQPDLSAGHPHYRVIVNDEDRRSSPPLRRWWFCPKIRWRQRPRRKVR
;
A
#
# COMPACT_ATOMS: atom_id res chain seq x y z
N MET A 1 -39.36 15.26 54.90
CA MET A 1 -38.44 15.98 54.00
C MET A 1 -38.11 15.06 52.84
N MET A 2 -38.45 15.45 51.60
CA MET A 2 -38.00 14.71 50.41
C MET A 2 -36.57 15.15 50.06
N PRO A 3 -35.68 14.22 49.64
CA PRO A 3 -34.34 14.58 49.21
C PRO A 3 -34.40 15.51 47.98
N PRO A 4 -33.49 16.49 47.86
CA PRO A 4 -33.43 17.35 46.68
C PRO A 4 -33.17 16.51 45.42
N PRO A 5 -33.74 16.90 44.27
CA PRO A 5 -33.51 16.18 43.02
C PRO A 5 -32.01 16.15 42.69
N PRO A 6 -31.49 15.03 42.15
CA PRO A 6 -30.08 14.92 41.80
C PRO A 6 -29.70 16.01 40.79
N SER A 7 -28.56 16.65 40.99
CA SER A 7 -28.03 17.64 40.04
C SER A 7 -27.82 16.99 38.66
N SER A 8 -28.13 17.72 37.59
CA SER A 8 -27.96 17.26 36.19
C SER A 8 -26.56 16.72 35.92
N ALA A 9 -25.53 17.28 36.55
CA ALA A 9 -24.15 16.83 36.47
C ALA A 9 -23.92 15.40 37.01
N SER A 10 -24.62 15.03 38.10
CA SER A 10 -24.52 13.68 38.69
C SER A 10 -25.09 12.62 37.74
N THR A 11 -26.23 12.93 37.11
CA THR A 11 -26.87 12.06 36.13
C THR A 11 -25.97 11.85 34.90
N SER A 12 -25.41 12.93 34.34
CA SER A 12 -24.51 12.85 33.17
C SER A 12 -23.27 11.99 33.46
N ARG A 13 -22.66 12.14 34.64
CA ARG A 13 -21.49 11.33 35.03
C ARG A 13 -21.82 9.84 35.11
N SER A 14 -22.99 9.49 35.66
CA SER A 14 -23.45 8.10 35.73
C SER A 14 -23.65 7.48 34.34
N VAL A 15 -24.23 8.24 33.41
CA VAL A 15 -24.42 7.77 32.02
C VAL A 15 -23.08 7.58 31.31
N VAL A 16 -22.14 8.53 31.43
CA VAL A 16 -20.79 8.41 30.83
C VAL A 16 -20.05 7.18 31.35
N LEU A 17 -20.08 6.94 32.67
CA LEU A 17 -19.49 5.74 33.26
C LEU A 17 -20.16 4.45 32.77
N SER A 18 -21.48 4.48 32.55
CA SER A 18 -22.23 3.34 32.01
C SER A 18 -21.85 3.04 30.57
N LEU A 19 -21.69 4.07 29.73
CA LEU A 19 -21.21 3.93 28.34
C LEU A 19 -19.78 3.38 28.30
N TYR A 20 -18.87 3.92 29.11
CA TYR A 20 -17.51 3.41 29.25
C TYR A 20 -17.48 1.92 29.59
N ARG A 21 -18.24 1.53 30.62
CA ARG A 21 -18.35 0.13 31.04
C ARG A 21 -19.00 -0.74 29.96
N ALA A 22 -19.95 -0.22 29.20
CA ALA A 22 -20.56 -0.94 28.08
C ALA A 22 -19.54 -1.23 26.97
N CYS A 23 -18.74 -0.23 26.58
CA CYS A 23 -17.66 -0.40 25.61
C CYS A 23 -16.61 -1.41 26.10
N LEU A 24 -16.22 -1.35 27.38
CA LEU A 24 -15.29 -2.33 27.95
C LEU A 24 -15.90 -3.74 28.09
N ARG A 25 -17.21 -3.87 28.36
CA ARG A 25 -17.85 -5.20 28.36
C ARG A 25 -17.90 -5.80 26.97
N TRP A 26 -18.06 -4.97 25.93
CA TRP A 26 -18.02 -5.43 24.55
C TRP A 26 -16.66 -6.08 24.21
N THR A 27 -15.53 -5.56 24.75
CA THR A 27 -14.20 -6.18 24.54
C THR A 27 -14.06 -7.57 25.19
N GLN A 28 -14.94 -7.90 26.15
CA GLN A 28 -14.95 -9.20 26.81
C GLN A 28 -15.83 -10.24 26.10
N ILE A 29 -16.56 -9.87 25.04
CA ILE A 29 -17.36 -10.83 24.29
C ILE A 29 -16.44 -11.94 23.76
N PRO A 30 -16.75 -13.24 23.92
CA PRO A 30 -15.84 -14.33 23.54
C PRO A 30 -15.35 -14.27 22.09
N LEU A 31 -16.22 -13.82 21.18
CA LEU A 31 -15.86 -13.59 19.77
C LEU A 31 -14.73 -12.56 19.65
N VAL A 32 -14.87 -11.44 20.34
CA VAL A 32 -13.89 -10.35 20.37
C VAL A 32 -12.58 -10.87 21.00
N VAL A 33 -12.65 -11.58 22.12
CA VAL A 33 -11.45 -12.15 22.76
C VAL A 33 -10.68 -13.13 21.86
N LYS A 34 -11.39 -13.94 21.05
CA LYS A 34 -10.80 -14.95 20.16
C LYS A 34 -10.31 -14.39 18.82
N SER A 35 -10.94 -13.32 18.34
CA SER A 35 -10.56 -12.69 17.08
C SER A 35 -9.25 -11.94 17.24
N LYS A 36 -8.30 -12.19 16.33
CA LYS A 36 -7.13 -11.30 16.15
C LYS A 36 -7.58 -10.23 15.17
N PHE A 37 -7.88 -9.03 15.68
CA PHE A 37 -8.47 -7.96 14.89
C PHE A 37 -7.47 -7.39 13.92
N ILE A 38 -7.90 -7.03 12.72
CA ILE A 38 -7.29 -5.92 12.01
C ILE A 38 -8.46 -5.06 11.55
N ALA A 39 -8.88 -4.14 12.42
CA ALA A 39 -9.99 -3.22 12.16
C ALA A 39 -9.65 -2.14 11.11
N GLY A 40 -8.53 -2.29 10.40
CA GLY A 40 -7.92 -1.25 9.55
C GLY A 40 -8.83 -0.72 8.46
N ASP A 41 -9.72 -1.53 7.90
CA ASP A 41 -10.54 -1.15 6.74
C ASP A 41 -11.96 -0.69 7.12
N HIS A 42 -12.37 -0.89 8.38
CA HIS A 42 -13.76 -0.67 8.80
C HIS A 42 -13.92 0.34 9.93
N LEU A 43 -12.81 0.87 10.46
CA LEU A 43 -12.85 1.88 11.52
C LEU A 43 -13.69 3.08 11.09
N PRO A 44 -14.70 3.50 11.88
CA PRO A 44 -15.46 4.69 11.61
C PRO A 44 -14.52 5.88 11.56
N SER A 45 -14.85 6.84 10.70
CA SER A 45 -14.25 8.18 10.74
C SER A 45 -14.24 8.77 12.15
N THR A 46 -15.26 8.43 12.96
CA THR A 46 -15.37 8.78 14.38
C THR A 46 -14.20 8.29 15.24
N LEU A 47 -13.71 7.07 15.01
CA LEU A 47 -12.52 6.55 15.69
C LEU A 47 -11.23 7.03 15.02
N ALA A 48 -11.26 7.33 13.71
CA ALA A 48 -10.16 7.98 13.02
C ALA A 48 -9.86 9.38 13.59
N ALA A 49 -10.89 10.10 14.06
CA ALA A 49 -10.74 11.39 14.72
C ALA A 49 -9.89 11.34 16.01
N LEU A 50 -9.76 10.15 16.62
CA LEU A 50 -8.96 9.94 17.82
C LEU A 50 -7.47 9.77 17.52
N GLN A 51 -7.07 9.78 16.24
CA GLN A 51 -5.69 9.57 15.79
C GLN A 51 -5.04 8.33 16.42
N LEU A 52 -5.87 7.32 16.75
CA LEU A 52 -5.38 6.09 17.36
C LEU A 52 -4.47 5.40 16.36
N SER A 53 -3.28 5.01 16.83
CA SER A 53 -2.37 4.21 16.00
C SER A 53 -3.10 2.94 15.55
N PRO A 54 -3.12 2.60 14.24
CA PRO A 54 -3.74 1.37 13.75
C PRO A 54 -3.25 0.11 14.47
N ARG A 55 -2.02 0.15 15.00
CA ARG A 55 -1.41 -0.94 15.79
C ARG A 55 -2.16 -1.22 17.09
N LEU A 56 -2.77 -0.22 17.70
CA LEU A 56 -3.59 -0.39 18.92
C LEU A 56 -4.90 -1.12 18.61
N LEU A 57 -5.32 -1.23 17.36
CA LEU A 57 -6.63 -1.79 17.03
C LEU A 57 -6.50 -3.21 16.44
N THR A 58 -5.45 -3.91 16.88
CA THR A 58 -5.06 -5.25 16.38
C THR A 58 -5.46 -6.39 17.32
N ASN A 59 -5.68 -6.10 18.60
CA ASN A 59 -6.05 -7.09 19.60
C ASN A 59 -7.02 -6.47 20.61
N LYS A 60 -7.56 -7.33 21.48
CA LYS A 60 -8.50 -6.93 22.53
C LYS A 60 -7.89 -5.85 23.43
N GLU A 61 -6.65 -6.06 23.85
CA GLU A 61 -5.93 -5.21 24.80
C GLU A 61 -5.77 -3.79 24.25
N GLY A 62 -5.46 -3.67 22.97
CA GLY A 62 -5.29 -2.39 22.32
C GLY A 62 -6.63 -1.67 22.08
N ILE A 63 -7.72 -2.38 21.77
CA ILE A 63 -9.07 -1.79 21.71
C ILE A 63 -9.50 -1.30 23.09
N GLU A 64 -9.24 -2.09 24.14
CA GLU A 64 -9.50 -1.64 25.52
C GLU A 64 -8.72 -0.38 25.86
N GLU A 65 -7.44 -0.32 25.51
CA GLU A 65 -6.63 0.86 25.77
C GLU A 65 -7.11 2.07 24.97
N ALA A 66 -7.51 1.88 23.72
CA ALA A 66 -8.14 2.92 22.91
C ALA A 66 -9.43 3.47 23.57
N ILE A 67 -10.29 2.60 24.09
CA ILE A 67 -11.49 2.99 24.84
C ILE A 67 -11.11 3.76 26.12
N ARG A 68 -10.12 3.28 26.89
CA ARG A 68 -9.66 3.97 28.09
C ARG A 68 -9.10 5.36 27.77
N MET A 69 -8.28 5.48 26.74
CA MET A 69 -7.71 6.75 26.29
C MET A 69 -8.81 7.73 25.88
N LEU A 70 -9.80 7.27 25.10
CA LEU A 70 -10.94 8.08 24.68
C LEU A 70 -11.70 8.69 25.86
N PHE A 71 -12.10 7.86 26.82
CA PHE A 71 -12.87 8.36 27.97
C PHE A 71 -12.01 9.19 28.94
N ARG A 72 -10.71 8.89 29.09
CA ARG A 72 -9.78 9.70 29.89
C ARG A 72 -9.55 11.08 29.29
N ALA A 73 -9.42 11.18 27.96
CA ALA A 73 -9.22 12.45 27.26
C ALA A 73 -10.37 13.45 27.49
N HIS A 74 -11.59 12.94 27.73
CA HIS A 74 -12.78 13.76 27.94
C HIS A 74 -13.27 13.81 29.40
N ALA A 75 -12.53 13.21 30.34
CA ALA A 75 -12.97 13.11 31.75
C ALA A 75 -12.99 14.44 32.51
N LYS A 76 -12.24 15.45 32.04
CA LYS A 76 -12.13 16.78 32.68
C LYS A 76 -13.13 17.81 32.11
N GLU A 77 -13.90 17.43 31.09
CA GLU A 77 -14.84 18.34 30.47
C GLU A 77 -16.01 18.63 31.42
N MET A 78 -16.30 19.92 31.62
CA MET A 78 -17.34 20.38 32.55
C MET A 78 -18.47 21.11 31.82
N ASP A 79 -18.25 21.54 30.57
CA ASP A 79 -19.30 22.16 29.77
C ASP A 79 -20.37 21.12 29.39
N ALA A 80 -21.60 21.35 29.85
CA ALA A 80 -22.74 20.47 29.60
C ALA A 80 -22.98 20.22 28.10
N LYS A 81 -22.75 21.22 27.24
CA LYS A 81 -22.94 21.07 25.80
C LYS A 81 -21.90 20.13 25.22
N VAL A 82 -20.62 20.34 25.54
CA VAL A 82 -19.53 19.48 25.08
C VAL A 82 -19.69 18.06 25.63
N VAL A 83 -20.04 17.91 26.92
CA VAL A 83 -20.32 16.59 27.52
C VAL A 83 -21.44 15.88 26.76
N SER A 84 -22.54 16.57 26.41
CA SER A 84 -23.63 15.99 25.63
C SER A 84 -23.18 15.54 24.23
N GLU A 85 -22.39 16.35 23.54
CA GLU A 85 -21.83 15.98 22.22
C GLU A 85 -20.91 14.74 22.32
N LYS A 86 -20.06 14.68 23.35
CA LYS A 86 -19.20 13.51 23.60
C LYS A 86 -19.99 12.28 24.03
N MET A 87 -21.11 12.44 24.73
CA MET A 87 -22.02 11.35 25.06
C MET A 87 -22.64 10.77 23.79
N ASN A 88 -23.12 11.62 22.87
CA ASN A 88 -23.63 11.17 21.57
C ASN A 88 -22.55 10.41 20.78
N LEU A 89 -21.32 10.92 20.76
CA LEU A 89 -20.16 10.26 20.15
C LEU A 89 -19.92 8.86 20.75
N ALA A 90 -20.03 8.71 22.07
CA ALA A 90 -19.86 7.44 22.75
C ALA A 90 -21.02 6.45 22.45
N VAL A 91 -22.25 6.95 22.32
CA VAL A 91 -23.40 6.14 21.89
C VAL A 91 -23.19 5.65 20.45
N ASP A 92 -22.77 6.52 19.53
CA ASP A 92 -22.45 6.16 18.15
C ASP A 92 -21.32 5.13 18.09
N GLY A 93 -20.29 5.31 18.92
CA GLY A 93 -19.21 4.35 19.11
C GLY A 93 -19.72 2.98 19.52
N LEU A 94 -20.61 2.91 20.52
CA LEU A 94 -21.21 1.65 20.96
C LEU A 94 -22.08 0.99 19.89
N GLN A 95 -22.87 1.77 19.14
CA GLN A 95 -23.65 1.27 18.02
C GLN A 95 -22.75 0.72 16.91
N TYR A 96 -21.63 1.38 16.65
CA TYR A 96 -20.63 0.87 15.73
C TYR A 96 -20.01 -0.45 16.23
N LEU A 97 -19.59 -0.53 17.49
CA LEU A 97 -19.06 -1.77 18.08
C LEU A 97 -20.05 -2.93 17.92
N ASN A 98 -21.35 -2.67 18.14
CA ASN A 98 -22.40 -3.65 17.91
C ASN A 98 -22.53 -4.09 16.44
N ARG A 99 -22.41 -3.16 15.47
CA ARG A 99 -22.37 -3.51 14.03
C ARG A 99 -21.11 -4.30 13.69
N PHE A 100 -19.97 -3.90 14.24
CA PHE A 100 -18.69 -4.56 14.03
C PHE A 100 -18.69 -6.00 14.55
N THR A 101 -19.45 -6.30 15.62
CA THR A 101 -19.70 -7.69 16.06
C THR A 101 -20.21 -8.58 14.92
N ARG A 102 -21.02 -8.06 13.98
CA ARG A 102 -21.50 -8.83 12.83
C ARG A 102 -20.35 -9.17 11.87
N VAL A 103 -19.51 -8.17 11.56
CA VAL A 103 -18.31 -8.37 10.74
C VAL A 103 -17.38 -9.42 11.35
N LEU A 104 -17.23 -9.42 12.68
CA LEU A 104 -16.44 -10.44 13.39
C LEU A 104 -17.06 -11.83 13.31
N ARG A 105 -18.39 -11.94 13.39
CA ARG A 105 -19.08 -13.23 13.21
C ARG A 105 -18.86 -13.77 11.81
N ASP A 106 -18.95 -12.91 10.81
CA ASP A 106 -18.72 -13.31 9.41
C ASP A 106 -17.25 -13.68 9.17
N ALA A 107 -16.32 -12.98 9.81
CA ALA A 107 -14.89 -13.33 9.77
C ALA A 107 -14.61 -14.68 10.45
N GLU A 108 -15.17 -14.93 11.63
CA GLU A 108 -15.02 -16.21 12.34
C GLU A 108 -15.69 -17.35 11.59
N SER A 109 -16.87 -17.12 11.00
CA SER A 109 -17.55 -18.10 10.16
C SER A 109 -16.73 -18.46 8.93
N ARG A 110 -16.09 -17.47 8.28
CA ARG A 110 -15.17 -17.71 7.16
C ARG A 110 -13.93 -18.47 7.62
N ARG A 111 -13.37 -18.12 8.79
CA ARG A 111 -12.24 -18.84 9.37
C ARG A 111 -12.57 -20.29 9.65
N GLU A 112 -13.73 -20.57 10.23
CA GLU A 112 -14.20 -21.94 10.48
C GLU A 112 -14.34 -22.70 9.17
N ALA A 113 -14.96 -22.07 8.15
CA ALA A 113 -15.04 -22.63 6.81
C ALA A 113 -13.64 -22.90 6.21
N ASN A 114 -12.63 -22.10 6.55
CA ASN A 114 -11.25 -22.25 6.08
C ASN A 114 -10.39 -23.25 6.88
N ARG A 115 -10.94 -23.94 7.89
CA ARG A 115 -10.18 -24.93 8.67
C ARG A 115 -9.85 -26.21 7.89
N ALA A 116 -10.73 -26.64 7.01
CA ALA A 116 -10.43 -27.74 6.11
C ALA A 116 -9.79 -27.21 4.80
N ARG A 117 -9.00 -28.04 4.13
CA ARG A 117 -8.27 -27.65 2.91
C ARG A 117 -8.60 -28.57 1.73
N ASP A 118 -9.77 -29.22 1.79
CA ASP A 118 -10.13 -30.26 0.84
C ASP A 118 -10.25 -29.69 -0.58
N GLY A 119 -9.61 -30.36 -1.54
CA GLY A 119 -9.61 -29.97 -2.96
C GLY A 119 -8.68 -28.82 -3.34
N LEU A 120 -7.95 -28.22 -2.40
CA LEU A 120 -7.02 -27.11 -2.68
C LEU A 120 -5.61 -27.61 -2.96
N THR A 121 -5.10 -27.28 -4.13
CA THR A 121 -3.74 -27.60 -4.57
C THR A 121 -2.70 -26.69 -3.90
N PHE A 122 -2.91 -25.37 -3.92
CA PHE A 122 -1.91 -24.38 -3.54
C PHE A 122 -2.18 -23.77 -2.16
N ARG A 123 -1.15 -23.25 -1.51
CA ARG A 123 -1.20 -22.67 -0.16
C ARG A 123 -0.99 -21.16 -0.23
N VAL A 124 -1.53 -20.45 0.76
CA VAL A 124 -1.14 -19.06 1.02
C VAL A 124 0.38 -18.93 1.12
N GLY A 125 0.92 -17.88 0.51
CA GLY A 125 2.35 -17.56 0.46
C GLY A 125 3.10 -18.20 -0.71
N GLN A 126 2.58 -19.27 -1.33
CA GLN A 126 3.22 -19.87 -2.50
C GLN A 126 3.14 -18.93 -3.70
N VAL A 127 4.17 -19.01 -4.56
CA VAL A 127 4.21 -18.30 -5.83
C VAL A 127 3.83 -19.25 -6.96
N VAL A 128 2.84 -18.83 -7.72
CA VAL A 128 2.26 -19.55 -8.83
C VAL A 128 2.38 -18.73 -10.11
N ARG A 129 2.29 -19.40 -11.25
CA ARG A 129 2.23 -18.81 -12.57
C ARG A 129 0.85 -19.08 -13.17
N HIS A 130 0.27 -18.07 -13.81
CA HIS A 130 -0.95 -18.25 -14.57
C HIS A 130 -0.62 -18.93 -15.91
N LYS A 131 -1.21 -20.11 -16.19
CA LYS A 131 -0.90 -20.92 -17.39
C LYS A 131 -1.14 -20.19 -18.71
N LEU A 132 -2.26 -19.47 -18.83
CA LEU A 132 -2.62 -18.76 -20.07
C LEU A 132 -1.87 -17.44 -20.27
N TYR A 133 -1.73 -16.62 -19.21
CA TYR A 133 -1.20 -15.25 -19.32
C TYR A 133 0.27 -15.13 -18.86
N ASN A 134 0.85 -16.22 -18.37
CA ASN A 134 2.26 -16.36 -17.99
C ASN A 134 2.79 -15.36 -16.93
N TYR A 135 1.92 -14.68 -16.19
CA TYR A 135 2.34 -13.83 -15.07
C TYR A 135 2.50 -14.63 -13.78
N ARG A 136 3.47 -14.25 -12.95
CA ARG A 136 3.70 -14.81 -11.62
C ARG A 136 2.89 -14.08 -10.56
N ALA A 137 2.47 -14.78 -9.52
CA ALA A 137 1.69 -14.21 -8.44
C ALA A 137 1.85 -14.97 -7.12
N ALA A 138 1.81 -14.26 -5.99
CA ALA A 138 1.78 -14.86 -4.65
C ALA A 138 0.33 -15.03 -4.18
N ILE A 139 0.00 -16.20 -3.64
CA ILE A 139 -1.35 -16.50 -3.14
C ILE A 139 -1.55 -15.85 -1.76
N VAL A 140 -2.56 -14.99 -1.63
CA VAL A 140 -2.93 -14.34 -0.36
C VAL A 140 -4.12 -14.99 0.34
N GLY A 141 -4.88 -15.81 -0.39
CA GLY A 141 -6.07 -16.47 0.13
C GLY A 141 -6.73 -17.34 -0.94
N TRP A 142 -7.76 -18.07 -0.53
CA TRP A 142 -8.53 -18.94 -1.42
C TRP A 142 -9.98 -19.01 -0.98
N ASP A 143 -10.85 -19.39 -1.92
CA ASP A 143 -12.24 -19.76 -1.68
C ASP A 143 -12.48 -21.14 -2.31
N ARG A 144 -13.11 -22.06 -1.59
CA ARG A 144 -13.39 -23.42 -2.13
C ARG A 144 -14.41 -23.40 -3.27
N ARG A 145 -15.23 -22.36 -3.31
CA ARG A 145 -16.18 -22.06 -4.37
C ARG A 145 -16.06 -20.57 -4.66
N PRO A 146 -16.30 -20.14 -5.91
CA PRO A 146 -16.17 -18.74 -6.25
C PRO A 146 -17.14 -17.88 -5.43
N ALA A 147 -16.63 -16.80 -4.85
CA ALA A 147 -17.43 -15.85 -4.07
C ALA A 147 -18.28 -14.90 -4.94
N ILE A 148 -18.03 -14.91 -6.25
CA ILE A 148 -18.70 -14.10 -7.26
C ILE A 148 -19.14 -14.99 -8.43
N ASP A 149 -20.07 -14.53 -9.25
CA ASP A 149 -20.46 -15.28 -10.45
C ASP A 149 -19.33 -15.23 -11.50
N VAL A 150 -18.72 -16.40 -11.73
CA VAL A 150 -17.62 -16.62 -12.67
C VAL A 150 -18.07 -17.43 -13.89
N SER A 151 -19.37 -17.70 -14.05
CA SER A 151 -19.91 -18.58 -15.09
C SER A 151 -19.59 -18.14 -16.53
N ARG A 152 -19.31 -16.85 -16.73
CA ARG A 152 -19.00 -16.26 -18.04
C ARG A 152 -17.51 -15.97 -18.26
N TRP A 153 -16.65 -16.36 -17.32
CA TRP A 153 -15.23 -16.07 -17.43
C TRP A 153 -14.57 -17.04 -18.39
N GLU A 154 -13.77 -16.53 -19.33
CA GLU A 154 -13.11 -17.33 -20.37
C GLU A 154 -12.29 -18.49 -19.78
N GLY A 155 -11.52 -18.21 -18.72
CA GLY A 155 -10.73 -19.21 -18.01
C GLY A 155 -11.54 -20.25 -17.23
N VAL A 156 -12.86 -20.07 -17.08
CA VAL A 156 -13.76 -21.02 -16.41
C VAL A 156 -14.59 -21.79 -17.43
N LEU A 157 -14.95 -21.17 -18.56
CA LEU A 157 -15.66 -21.84 -19.66
C LEU A 157 -14.79 -22.91 -20.33
N ALA A 158 -13.47 -22.67 -20.42
CA ALA A 158 -12.52 -23.65 -20.94
C ALA A 158 -12.11 -24.72 -19.90
N SER A 159 -12.62 -24.61 -18.67
CA SER A 159 -12.30 -25.50 -17.56
C SER A 159 -12.89 -26.89 -17.71
N SER A 160 -12.14 -27.90 -17.26
CA SER A 160 -12.72 -29.24 -17.03
C SER A 160 -13.48 -29.35 -15.70
N LEU A 161 -13.11 -28.55 -14.70
CA LEU A 161 -13.72 -28.53 -13.36
C LEU A 161 -14.92 -27.57 -13.26
N GLY A 162 -15.10 -26.71 -14.25
CA GLY A 162 -16.18 -25.74 -14.35
C GLY A 162 -16.19 -24.69 -13.24
N VAL A 163 -17.39 -24.21 -12.90
CA VAL A 163 -17.62 -23.14 -11.91
C VAL A 163 -17.45 -23.58 -10.46
N ASN A 164 -17.41 -24.89 -10.19
CA ASN A 164 -17.39 -25.43 -8.83
C ASN A 164 -15.98 -25.64 -8.27
N GLN A 165 -14.95 -25.33 -9.06
CA GLN A 165 -13.56 -25.47 -8.62
C GLN A 165 -13.16 -24.37 -7.62
N PRO A 166 -12.08 -24.59 -6.84
CA PRO A 166 -11.54 -23.55 -5.98
C PRO A 166 -10.95 -22.37 -6.75
N PHE A 167 -11.00 -21.19 -6.13
CA PHE A 167 -10.41 -19.95 -6.63
C PHE A 167 -9.40 -19.39 -5.63
N TYR A 168 -8.40 -18.70 -6.15
CA TYR A 168 -7.33 -18.09 -5.38
C TYR A 168 -7.33 -16.57 -5.55
N HIS A 169 -7.09 -15.88 -4.44
CA HIS A 169 -6.76 -14.46 -4.41
C HIS A 169 -5.24 -14.35 -4.52
N CYS A 170 -4.77 -13.67 -5.57
CA CYS A 170 -3.36 -13.63 -5.93
C CYS A 170 -2.87 -12.18 -6.06
N ILE A 171 -1.72 -11.85 -5.46
CA ILE A 171 -0.98 -10.61 -5.73
C ILE A 171 -0.01 -10.89 -6.88
N PRO A 172 -0.24 -10.36 -8.09
CA PRO A 172 0.64 -10.61 -9.21
C PRO A 172 1.90 -9.75 -9.16
N ASP A 173 2.95 -10.18 -9.85
CA ASP A 173 4.13 -9.35 -10.11
C ASP A 173 3.75 -8.13 -10.99
N SER A 174 4.13 -6.94 -10.53
CA SER A 174 3.80 -5.68 -11.20
C SER A 174 4.47 -5.57 -12.57
N ASN A 175 5.67 -6.11 -12.74
CA ASN A 175 6.37 -6.08 -14.03
C ASN A 175 5.73 -7.08 -15.01
N ASP A 176 5.40 -8.28 -14.53
CA ASP A 176 4.74 -9.30 -15.35
C ASP A 176 3.37 -8.79 -15.84
N THR A 177 2.57 -8.18 -14.96
CA THR A 177 1.25 -7.64 -15.35
C THR A 177 1.35 -6.42 -16.26
N LEU A 178 2.33 -5.53 -16.04
CA LEU A 178 2.61 -4.44 -16.97
C LEU A 178 2.97 -4.98 -18.35
N HIS A 179 3.80 -6.02 -18.42
CA HIS A 179 4.27 -6.61 -19.67
C HIS A 179 3.18 -7.42 -20.40
N PHE A 180 2.53 -8.36 -19.71
CA PHE A 180 1.58 -9.30 -20.32
C PHE A 180 0.15 -8.76 -20.40
N LEU A 181 -0.26 -7.89 -19.46
CA LEU A 181 -1.65 -7.40 -19.35
C LEU A 181 -1.79 -5.91 -19.68
N GLY A 182 -0.69 -5.22 -20.00
CA GLY A 182 -0.69 -3.80 -20.36
C GLY A 182 -0.98 -2.87 -19.20
N GLY A 183 -0.81 -3.32 -17.95
CA GLY A 183 -0.93 -2.45 -16.78
C GLY A 183 -0.82 -3.20 -15.46
N VAL A 184 -0.43 -2.46 -14.41
CA VAL A 184 -0.27 -3.00 -13.06
C VAL A 184 -1.62 -3.45 -12.51
N ARG A 185 -1.62 -4.59 -11.81
CA ARG A 185 -2.78 -5.14 -11.09
C ARG A 185 -2.38 -5.42 -9.65
N LYS A 186 -3.21 -5.03 -8.69
CA LYS A 186 -2.94 -5.23 -7.26
C LYS A 186 -3.39 -6.59 -6.76
N LEU A 187 -4.48 -7.10 -7.33
CA LEU A 187 -5.10 -8.36 -6.94
C LEU A 187 -5.73 -9.01 -8.18
N MET A 188 -5.61 -10.33 -8.28
CA MET A 188 -6.25 -11.17 -9.28
C MET A 188 -7.02 -12.28 -8.58
N TYR A 189 -8.19 -12.62 -9.10
CA TYR A 189 -9.00 -13.75 -8.65
C TYR A 189 -8.96 -14.83 -9.73
N VAL A 190 -8.37 -15.99 -9.43
CA VAL A 190 -7.96 -16.97 -10.45
C VAL A 190 -8.42 -18.37 -10.08
N ALA A 191 -8.99 -19.09 -11.05
CA ALA A 191 -9.38 -20.48 -10.89
C ALA A 191 -8.17 -21.40 -10.69
N GLN A 192 -8.30 -22.43 -9.84
CA GLN A 192 -7.21 -23.33 -9.48
C GLN A 192 -6.50 -23.95 -10.69
N GLU A 193 -7.25 -24.43 -11.68
CA GLU A 193 -6.65 -25.14 -12.82
C GLU A 193 -5.78 -24.23 -13.69
N ASN A 194 -6.01 -22.91 -13.64
CA ASN A 194 -5.29 -21.92 -14.44
C ASN A 194 -3.96 -21.53 -13.80
N LEU A 195 -3.61 -22.15 -12.66
CA LEU A 195 -2.39 -21.92 -11.92
C LEU A 195 -1.48 -23.14 -11.98
N GLU A 196 -0.19 -22.88 -11.97
CA GLU A 196 0.87 -23.87 -11.77
C GLU A 196 1.93 -23.32 -10.81
N LEU A 197 2.68 -24.21 -10.14
CA LEU A 197 3.71 -23.77 -9.20
C LEU A 197 4.90 -23.15 -9.96
N CYS A 198 5.38 -21.99 -9.52
CA CYS A 198 6.57 -21.38 -10.11
C CYS A 198 7.84 -22.19 -9.79
N HIS A 199 8.84 -22.10 -10.67
CA HIS A 199 10.17 -22.58 -10.34
C HIS A 199 10.78 -21.75 -9.21
N ALA A 200 11.64 -22.37 -8.40
CA ALA A 200 12.30 -21.73 -7.26
C ALA A 200 13.00 -20.41 -7.65
N LEU A 201 13.69 -20.38 -8.79
CA LEU A 201 14.40 -19.18 -9.26
C LEU A 201 13.47 -18.01 -9.62
N GLU A 202 12.20 -18.29 -9.87
CA GLU A 202 11.21 -17.31 -10.34
C GLU A 202 10.24 -16.89 -9.23
N SER A 203 10.40 -17.45 -8.02
CA SER A 203 9.45 -17.28 -6.90
C SER A 203 9.54 -15.91 -6.24
N ARG A 204 10.53 -15.06 -6.61
CA ARG A 204 10.57 -13.67 -6.16
C ARG A 204 9.76 -12.79 -7.10
N ILE A 205 8.71 -12.16 -6.56
CA ILE A 205 7.89 -11.20 -7.27
C ILE A 205 7.99 -9.80 -6.66
N ASN A 206 7.73 -8.78 -7.47
CA ASN A 206 7.73 -7.38 -7.06
C ASN A 206 6.32 -6.78 -7.15
N SER A 207 5.77 -6.32 -6.02
CA SER A 207 4.49 -5.62 -5.96
C SER A 207 4.40 -4.72 -4.73
N ASP A 208 3.77 -3.56 -4.88
CA ASP A 208 3.61 -2.54 -3.83
C ASP A 208 2.72 -2.99 -2.67
N VAL A 209 1.87 -3.99 -2.91
CA VAL A 209 0.94 -4.54 -1.93
C VAL A 209 1.48 -5.74 -1.15
N ILE A 210 2.63 -6.33 -1.56
CA ILE A 210 3.23 -7.47 -0.84
C ILE A 210 3.45 -7.18 0.65
N PRO A 211 4.02 -6.03 1.06
CA PRO A 211 4.25 -5.72 2.47
C PRO A 211 2.98 -5.61 3.32
N GLN A 212 1.80 -5.50 2.67
CA GLN A 212 0.50 -5.44 3.36
C GLN A 212 -0.03 -6.84 3.69
N ALA A 213 0.35 -7.85 2.89
CA ALA A 213 -0.12 -9.23 3.02
C ALA A 213 0.91 -10.15 3.68
N PHE A 214 2.19 -9.91 3.45
CA PHE A 214 3.30 -10.78 3.86
C PHE A 214 4.36 -10.02 4.64
N GLU A 215 4.98 -10.69 5.62
CA GLU A 215 6.05 -10.11 6.44
C GLU A 215 7.38 -10.08 5.67
N CYS A 216 7.72 -11.19 5.02
CA CYS A 216 8.92 -11.31 4.19
C CYS A 216 8.83 -12.52 3.24
N PHE A 217 9.81 -12.66 2.36
CA PHE A 217 10.01 -13.83 1.51
C PHE A 217 10.99 -14.80 2.19
N ASP A 218 10.61 -16.07 2.35
CA ASP A 218 11.47 -17.13 2.88
C ASP A 218 12.14 -17.89 1.72
N PRO A 219 13.46 -17.71 1.49
CA PRO A 219 14.15 -18.37 0.38
C PRO A 219 14.32 -19.87 0.59
N SER A 220 14.17 -20.39 1.80
CA SER A 220 14.28 -21.84 2.05
C SER A 220 13.06 -22.59 1.55
N THR A 221 11.87 -22.00 1.73
CA THR A 221 10.59 -22.58 1.29
C THR A 221 10.11 -22.01 -0.05
N GLN A 222 10.80 -20.99 -0.59
CA GLN A 222 10.42 -20.27 -1.81
C GLN A 222 8.99 -19.72 -1.74
N SER A 223 8.61 -19.21 -0.58
CA SER A 223 7.26 -18.72 -0.30
C SER A 223 7.30 -17.46 0.56
N PHE A 224 6.27 -16.65 0.46
CA PHE A 224 6.08 -15.51 1.35
C PHE A 224 5.51 -15.96 2.70
N LEU A 225 6.02 -15.40 3.79
CA LEU A 225 5.46 -15.60 5.13
C LEU A 225 4.24 -14.68 5.30
N PRO A 226 3.02 -15.23 5.39
CA PRO A 226 1.83 -14.41 5.54
C PRO A 226 1.80 -13.72 6.89
N THR A 227 1.21 -12.52 6.91
CA THR A 227 0.98 -11.77 8.15
C THR A 227 0.09 -12.56 9.11
N GLU A 228 0.10 -12.17 10.39
CA GLU A 228 -0.79 -12.71 11.40
C GLU A 228 -2.28 -12.64 10.99
N ARG A 229 -2.67 -11.62 10.21
CA ARG A 229 -4.02 -11.48 9.63
C ARG A 229 -4.43 -12.71 8.83
N ILE A 230 -3.60 -13.00 7.82
CA ILE A 230 -3.87 -14.03 6.83
C ILE A 230 -3.71 -15.39 7.50
N THR A 231 -2.74 -15.52 8.41
CA THR A 231 -2.54 -16.72 9.24
C THR A 231 -3.79 -17.05 10.06
N TRP A 232 -4.40 -16.05 10.67
CA TRP A 232 -5.63 -16.22 11.42
C TRP A 232 -6.78 -16.64 10.51
N GLN A 233 -6.90 -16.03 9.32
CA GLN A 233 -7.98 -16.31 8.36
C GLN A 233 -7.88 -17.69 7.69
N TYR A 234 -6.66 -18.19 7.45
CA TYR A 234 -6.39 -19.45 6.74
C TYR A 234 -5.55 -20.41 7.62
N PRO A 235 -6.11 -20.90 8.75
CA PRO A 235 -5.34 -21.65 9.73
C PRO A 235 -4.77 -22.98 9.19
N ALA A 236 -5.38 -23.57 8.17
CA ALA A 236 -4.94 -24.83 7.58
C ALA A 236 -3.61 -24.73 6.80
N ASP A 237 -3.26 -23.54 6.30
CA ASP A 237 -2.05 -23.37 5.48
C ASP A 237 -0.77 -23.32 6.33
N HIS A 238 -0.89 -23.03 7.63
CA HIS A 238 0.20 -22.90 8.58
C HIS A 238 0.72 -24.20 9.19
N LEU A 239 0.06 -25.32 8.90
CA LEU A 239 0.32 -26.59 9.57
C LEU A 239 1.48 -27.39 9.00
N VAL A 240 2.26 -26.86 8.06
CA VAL A 240 3.56 -27.48 7.75
C VAL A 240 4.50 -27.04 8.87
N PRO A 241 4.90 -27.95 9.78
CA PRO A 241 5.84 -27.60 10.83
C PRO A 241 7.07 -27.08 10.09
N ARG A 242 7.39 -25.80 10.30
CA ARG A 242 8.71 -25.29 10.01
C ARG A 242 9.61 -26.27 10.73
N ALA A 243 10.34 -27.12 9.99
CA ALA A 243 11.31 -28.01 10.60
C ALA A 243 12.18 -27.09 11.44
N SER A 244 11.94 -27.08 12.75
CA SER A 244 12.51 -26.07 13.62
C SER A 244 14.00 -26.23 13.42
N PRO A 245 14.71 -25.19 12.94
CA PRO A 245 16.13 -25.31 12.67
C PRO A 245 16.72 -25.84 13.97
N THR A 246 17.22 -27.07 13.93
CA THR A 246 17.98 -27.71 15.00
C THR A 246 19.30 -26.96 15.10
N SER A 247 19.23 -25.70 15.49
CA SER A 247 20.34 -24.94 16.00
C SER A 247 20.57 -25.45 17.43
N PRO A 248 21.79 -25.90 17.77
CA PRO A 248 22.08 -26.40 19.10
C PRO A 248 21.75 -25.32 20.15
N SER A 249 21.01 -25.75 21.17
CA SER A 249 20.52 -24.95 22.28
C SER A 249 21.64 -24.18 22.99
N SER A 250 21.79 -22.88 22.69
CA SER A 250 22.40 -21.93 23.61
C SER A 250 21.36 -21.57 24.66
N THR A 251 21.41 -22.29 25.77
CA THR A 251 20.53 -22.12 26.93
C THR A 251 20.98 -20.89 27.72
N PHE A 252 20.62 -19.68 27.29
CA PHE A 252 20.76 -18.49 28.11
C PHE A 252 19.44 -18.18 28.83
N LYS A 253 19.28 -18.72 30.04
CA LYS A 253 18.24 -18.28 30.98
C LYS A 253 18.70 -16.97 31.62
N PRO A 254 18.00 -15.82 31.47
CA PRO A 254 18.36 -14.64 32.23
C PRO A 254 17.87 -14.82 33.67
N ARG A 255 18.81 -15.03 34.60
CA ARG A 255 18.59 -14.80 36.03
C ARG A 255 18.32 -13.32 36.21
N THR A 256 17.09 -12.96 36.58
CA THR A 256 16.74 -11.62 37.05
C THR A 256 17.23 -11.44 38.47
N SER A 257 18.40 -10.81 38.63
CA SER A 257 18.79 -10.16 39.89
C SER A 257 19.62 -8.89 39.61
N GLY A 258 19.05 -7.74 39.97
CA GLY A 258 19.83 -6.65 40.56
C GLY A 258 20.65 -5.69 39.68
N PHE A 259 20.44 -5.58 38.35
CA PHE A 259 21.17 -4.57 37.57
C PHE A 259 20.48 -3.17 37.60
N SER A 260 21.19 -2.20 38.19
CA SER A 260 20.75 -0.83 38.47
C SER A 260 20.17 -0.09 37.25
N ARG A 261 19.02 0.55 37.47
CA ARG A 261 18.25 1.40 36.53
C ARG A 261 19.14 2.47 35.85
N LYS A 262 20.25 2.88 36.48
CA LYS A 262 21.23 3.84 35.95
C LYS A 262 22.05 3.28 34.77
N PHE A 263 22.37 1.98 34.78
CA PHE A 263 23.15 1.34 33.71
C PHE A 263 22.32 1.21 32.42
N ARG A 264 21.04 0.82 32.53
CA ARG A 264 20.12 0.83 31.37
C ARG A 264 19.97 2.21 30.76
N ALA A 265 19.89 3.26 31.58
CA ALA A 265 19.80 4.65 31.10
C ALA A 265 21.09 5.13 30.43
N SER A 266 22.28 4.68 30.87
CA SER A 266 23.54 4.98 30.16
C SER A 266 23.67 4.22 28.86
N VAL A 267 23.29 2.93 28.81
CA VAL A 267 23.33 2.14 27.56
C VAL A 267 22.32 2.67 26.55
N GLN A 268 21.13 3.10 26.97
CA GLN A 268 20.16 3.74 26.08
C GLN A 268 20.64 5.11 25.58
N ARG A 269 21.33 5.90 26.41
CA ARG A 269 21.96 7.16 25.98
C ARG A 269 23.09 6.94 24.97
N ALA A 270 23.95 5.95 25.21
CA ALA A 270 25.03 5.58 24.27
C ALA A 270 24.47 5.11 22.91
N LYS A 271 23.39 4.33 22.91
CA LYS A 271 22.70 3.90 21.67
C LYS A 271 22.02 5.05 20.93
N ALA A 272 21.47 6.04 21.64
CA ALA A 272 20.86 7.21 21.03
C ALA A 272 21.90 8.15 20.37
N VAL A 273 23.09 8.28 20.98
CA VAL A 273 24.20 9.05 20.40
C VAL A 273 24.74 8.38 19.13
N ASP A 274 24.94 7.05 19.16
CA ASP A 274 25.37 6.28 17.99
C ASP A 274 24.33 6.33 16.84
N ALA A 275 23.03 6.24 17.18
CA ALA A 275 21.95 6.39 16.19
C ALA A 275 21.92 7.78 15.55
N SER A 276 22.11 8.85 16.33
CA SER A 276 22.15 10.22 15.81
C SER A 276 23.36 10.46 14.90
N GLN A 277 24.53 9.91 15.26
CA GLN A 277 25.73 10.01 14.42
C GLN A 277 25.60 9.24 13.10
N ARG A 278 24.99 8.04 13.12
CA ARG A 278 24.71 7.27 11.89
C ARG A 278 23.73 8.00 10.97
N VAL A 279 22.65 8.56 11.52
CA VAL A 279 21.69 9.36 10.74
C VAL A 279 22.39 10.57 10.11
N ARG A 280 23.29 11.25 10.83
CA ARG A 280 24.06 12.37 10.29
C ARG A 280 25.00 11.94 9.16
N ALA A 281 25.69 10.81 9.31
CA ALA A 281 26.57 10.27 8.28
C ALA A 281 25.80 9.86 7.01
N GLU A 282 24.64 9.21 7.15
CA GLU A 282 23.78 8.88 6.03
C GLU A 282 23.23 10.13 5.34
N PHE A 283 22.93 11.17 6.11
CA PHE A 283 22.44 12.45 5.61
C PHE A 283 23.49 13.17 4.75
N ALA A 284 24.73 13.27 5.24
CA ALA A 284 25.85 13.86 4.51
C ALA A 284 26.14 13.11 3.19
N GLN A 285 26.20 11.77 3.25
CA GLN A 285 26.40 10.94 2.04
C GLN A 285 25.26 11.05 1.03
N LEU A 286 24.02 11.27 1.49
CA LEU A 286 22.88 11.47 0.61
C LEU A 286 22.93 12.85 -0.06
N ALA A 287 23.24 13.91 0.70
CA ALA A 287 23.39 15.26 0.20
C ALA A 287 24.49 15.34 -0.89
N ASP A 288 25.63 14.70 -0.68
CA ASP A 288 26.72 14.64 -1.65
C ASP A 288 26.33 13.90 -2.94
N ARG A 289 25.67 12.73 -2.82
CA ARG A 289 25.19 11.97 -4.00
C ARG A 289 24.19 12.77 -4.82
N ILE A 290 23.32 13.53 -4.15
CA ILE A 290 22.34 14.41 -4.81
C ILE A 290 23.07 15.55 -5.53
N GLY A 291 24.01 16.22 -4.88
CA GLY A 291 24.83 17.27 -5.49
C GLY A 291 25.54 16.79 -6.75
N GLN A 292 26.25 15.66 -6.65
CA GLN A 292 26.95 15.04 -7.77
C GLN A 292 26.01 14.62 -8.90
N SER A 293 24.82 14.07 -8.59
CA SER A 293 23.84 13.69 -9.61
C SER A 293 23.21 14.90 -10.31
N LEU A 294 23.04 16.03 -9.63
CA LEU A 294 22.53 17.26 -10.23
C LEU A 294 23.59 17.91 -11.13
N GLU A 295 24.83 18.02 -10.67
CA GLU A 295 25.96 18.53 -11.46
C GLU A 295 26.24 17.67 -12.69
N SER A 296 26.25 16.35 -12.55
CA SER A 296 26.47 15.41 -13.66
C SER A 296 25.38 15.50 -14.74
N ARG A 297 24.13 15.73 -14.35
CA ARG A 297 22.98 15.74 -15.29
C ARG A 297 22.73 17.10 -15.92
N PHE A 298 23.11 18.19 -15.25
CA PHE A 298 22.70 19.55 -15.65
C PHE A 298 23.87 20.54 -15.83
N GLY A 299 25.11 20.12 -15.56
CA GLY A 299 26.28 20.99 -15.65
C GLY A 299 26.40 21.94 -14.46
N ASN A 300 27.11 23.06 -14.64
CA ASN A 300 27.40 24.00 -13.56
C ASN A 300 26.10 24.66 -13.02
N LEU A 301 25.82 24.49 -11.72
CA LEU A 301 24.56 24.85 -11.05
C LEU A 301 24.21 26.34 -11.13
N GLU A 302 25.19 27.22 -11.31
CA GLU A 302 25.00 28.68 -11.37
C GLU A 302 24.20 29.15 -12.59
N ARG A 303 24.10 28.35 -13.67
CA ARG A 303 23.37 28.74 -14.89
C ARG A 303 21.85 28.53 -14.81
N PHE A 304 21.31 28.11 -13.66
CA PHE A 304 19.95 27.53 -13.57
C PHE A 304 18.91 28.30 -12.74
N HIS A 305 19.07 29.60 -12.52
CA HIS A 305 18.07 30.41 -11.80
C HIS A 305 16.72 30.61 -12.52
N ALA A 306 16.60 30.30 -13.82
CA ALA A 306 15.42 30.62 -14.62
C ALA A 306 14.30 29.56 -14.64
N HIS A 307 14.46 28.39 -14.00
CA HIS A 307 13.46 27.31 -14.02
C HIS A 307 12.88 26.98 -12.63
N GLU A 308 11.56 27.11 -12.50
CA GLU A 308 10.79 26.98 -11.24
C GLU A 308 11.04 25.66 -10.46
N PRO A 309 11.10 24.47 -11.08
CA PRO A 309 11.36 23.22 -10.33
C PRO A 309 12.81 23.12 -9.81
N ALA A 310 13.76 23.75 -10.50
CA ALA A 310 15.16 23.75 -10.11
C ALA A 310 15.42 24.69 -8.92
N GLY A 311 14.71 25.82 -8.86
CA GLY A 311 14.73 26.71 -7.70
C GLY A 311 14.23 26.03 -6.42
N ILE A 312 13.21 25.17 -6.54
CA ILE A 312 12.70 24.37 -5.41
C ILE A 312 13.74 23.34 -4.95
N LEU A 313 14.40 22.64 -5.88
CA LEU A 313 15.47 21.69 -5.54
C LEU A 313 16.69 22.37 -4.88
N LEU A 314 17.09 23.54 -5.37
CA LEU A 314 18.20 24.32 -4.82
C LEU A 314 17.88 24.89 -3.44
N SER A 315 16.66 25.40 -3.22
CA SER A 315 16.21 25.88 -1.91
C SER A 315 16.08 24.74 -0.89
N LEU A 316 15.63 23.56 -1.30
CA LEU A 316 15.62 22.37 -0.44
C LEU A 316 17.05 21.90 -0.10
N LEU A 317 17.97 21.90 -1.08
CA LEU A 317 19.38 21.55 -0.83
C LEU A 317 20.06 22.55 0.12
N ALA A 318 19.80 23.85 -0.05
CA ALA A 318 20.27 24.89 0.87
C ALA A 318 19.72 24.66 2.29
N ARG A 319 18.43 24.33 2.41
CA ARG A 319 17.79 24.05 3.71
C ARG A 319 18.31 22.79 4.38
N LEU A 320 18.65 21.75 3.61
CA LEU A 320 19.33 20.55 4.14
C LEU A 320 20.73 20.89 4.68
N LYS A 321 21.47 21.78 4.01
CA LYS A 321 22.78 22.28 4.49
C LYS A 321 22.66 23.14 5.75
N GLU A 322 21.63 23.99 5.83
CA GLU A 322 21.32 24.77 7.05
C GLU A 322 20.97 23.86 8.23
N ILE A 323 20.18 22.80 7.98
CA ILE A 323 19.86 21.80 9.01
C ILE A 323 21.13 21.08 9.48
N ASP A 324 22.03 20.67 8.57
CA ASP A 324 23.30 20.04 8.97
C ASP A 324 24.21 20.99 9.77
N ALA A 325 24.25 22.28 9.39
CA ALA A 325 24.99 23.32 10.11
C ALA A 325 24.38 23.65 11.49
N SER A 326 23.08 23.41 11.69
CA SER A 326 22.39 23.64 12.96
C SER A 326 22.71 22.58 14.04
N PHE A 327 23.30 21.44 13.66
CA PHE A 327 23.79 20.47 14.62
C PHE A 327 25.09 20.99 15.25
N PRO A 328 25.24 20.94 16.59
CA PRO A 328 26.46 21.36 17.24
C PRO A 328 27.67 20.58 16.68
N PRO A 329 28.85 21.22 16.55
CA PRO A 329 30.06 20.54 16.13
C PRO A 329 30.35 19.40 17.11
N SER A 330 30.71 18.24 16.56
CA SER A 330 31.10 17.07 17.34
C SER A 330 32.25 17.44 18.28
N VAL A 331 31.98 17.47 19.59
CA VAL A 331 33.02 17.72 20.59
C VAL A 331 33.97 16.51 20.58
N PRO A 332 35.28 16.69 20.33
CA PRO A 332 36.24 15.60 20.42
C PRO A 332 36.23 15.06 21.85
N SER A 333 36.14 13.74 21.98
CA SER A 333 35.97 13.04 23.24
C SER A 333 37.10 13.36 24.23
N LEU A 334 36.85 14.28 25.16
CA LEU A 334 37.63 14.47 26.37
C LEU A 334 36.70 14.25 27.58
N SER A 335 37.24 13.53 28.56
CA SER A 335 36.59 13.03 29.77
C SER A 335 35.68 14.05 30.47
N LEU A 336 34.38 13.77 30.50
CA LEU A 336 33.35 14.58 31.16
C LEU A 336 33.28 14.30 32.68
N PRO A 337 33.24 15.33 33.55
CA PRO A 337 32.95 15.17 34.97
C PRO A 337 31.45 14.91 35.24
N SER A 338 31.17 14.19 36.33
CA SER A 338 29.94 13.45 36.63
C SER A 338 28.68 14.25 37.03
N THR A 339 28.61 15.57 36.82
CA THR A 339 27.47 16.35 37.35
C THR A 339 27.03 17.47 36.40
N ALA A 340 26.28 17.13 35.35
CA ALA A 340 25.46 18.09 34.62
C ALA A 340 24.14 17.44 34.20
N THR A 341 23.03 17.95 34.73
CA THR A 341 21.67 17.56 34.37
C THR A 341 21.27 18.25 33.06
N ALA A 342 21.60 17.64 31.93
CA ALA A 342 21.06 18.04 30.63
C ALA A 342 19.70 17.37 30.38
N SER A 343 18.69 18.18 30.05
CA SER A 343 17.32 17.73 29.76
C SER A 343 17.25 16.95 28.44
N PRO A 344 16.73 15.70 28.40
CA PRO A 344 16.84 14.80 27.25
C PRO A 344 15.77 15.00 26.16
N CYS A 345 15.07 16.14 26.12
CA CYS A 345 13.88 16.31 25.29
C CYS A 345 14.07 17.09 23.97
N SER A 346 15.28 17.60 23.67
CA SER A 346 15.50 18.49 22.51
C SER A 346 15.93 17.79 21.21
N SER A 347 16.42 16.55 21.23
CA SER A 347 17.02 15.94 20.03
C SER A 347 15.99 15.39 19.03
N LEU A 348 14.84 14.91 19.49
CA LEU A 348 13.82 14.31 18.61
C LEU A 348 13.01 15.38 17.86
N GLU A 349 12.72 16.51 18.51
CA GLU A 349 12.08 17.67 17.86
C GLU A 349 12.98 18.33 16.82
N GLN A 350 14.31 18.23 16.97
CA GLN A 350 15.27 18.71 15.97
C GLN A 350 15.40 17.77 14.75
N ILE A 351 15.11 16.47 14.91
CA ILE A 351 15.24 15.46 13.85
C ILE A 351 13.98 15.40 12.95
N LEU A 352 12.79 15.70 13.50
CA LEU A 352 11.53 15.65 12.74
C LEU A 352 11.51 16.54 11.49
N PRO A 353 11.92 17.82 11.54
CA PRO A 353 11.97 18.70 10.37
C PRO A 353 12.87 18.18 9.25
N ALA A 354 14.01 17.56 9.62
CA ALA A 354 14.94 16.94 8.67
C ALA A 354 14.29 15.74 7.96
N TYR A 355 13.55 14.92 8.68
CA TYR A 355 12.83 13.77 8.12
C TYR A 355 11.73 14.20 7.14
N HIS A 356 10.96 15.24 7.48
CA HIS A 356 9.94 15.79 6.58
C HIS A 356 10.53 16.40 5.30
N THR A 357 11.68 17.07 5.41
CA THR A 357 12.39 17.64 4.26
C THR A 357 12.92 16.55 3.33
N LEU A 358 13.42 15.43 3.88
CA LEU A 358 13.84 14.26 3.09
C LEU A 358 12.68 13.57 2.37
N ALA A 359 11.52 13.44 3.02
CA ALA A 359 10.33 12.87 2.39
C ALA A 359 9.86 13.72 1.20
N ALA A 360 9.73 15.04 1.40
CA ALA A 360 9.37 15.98 0.33
C ALA A 360 10.38 15.93 -0.84
N PHE A 361 11.67 15.74 -0.56
CA PHE A 361 12.70 15.63 -1.59
C PHE A 361 12.62 14.32 -2.38
N ARG A 362 12.30 13.19 -1.74
CA ARG A 362 12.07 11.91 -2.45
C ARG A 362 10.86 12.01 -3.39
N ASP A 363 9.79 12.65 -2.93
CA ASP A 363 8.59 12.86 -3.74
C ASP A 363 8.86 13.77 -4.94
N LEU A 364 9.68 14.82 -4.75
CA LEU A 364 10.05 15.74 -5.82
C LEU A 364 11.02 15.09 -6.84
N LEU A 365 11.94 14.23 -6.39
CA LEU A 365 12.77 13.42 -7.27
C LEU A 365 11.95 12.44 -8.10
N ALA A 366 10.92 11.81 -7.51
CA ALA A 366 9.99 10.96 -8.25
C ALA A 366 9.22 11.78 -9.30
N LEU A 367 8.77 12.98 -8.94
CA LEU A 367 8.13 13.92 -9.87
C LEU A 367 9.06 14.33 -11.02
N CYS A 368 10.35 14.59 -10.74
CA CYS A 368 11.34 14.90 -11.77
C CYS A 368 11.66 13.71 -12.68
N GLN A 369 11.60 12.48 -12.17
CA GLN A 369 11.70 11.26 -12.97
C GLN A 369 10.48 11.12 -13.89
N ASP A 370 9.28 11.45 -13.41
CA ASP A 370 8.06 11.52 -14.24
C ASP A 370 8.12 12.61 -15.30
N VAL A 371 8.65 13.80 -14.98
CA VAL A 371 8.87 14.87 -15.97
C VAL A 371 9.92 14.47 -17.00
N SER A 372 10.93 13.67 -16.62
CA SER A 372 11.91 13.10 -17.55
C SER A 372 11.28 12.06 -18.48
N SER A 373 10.37 11.24 -17.96
CA SER A 373 9.53 10.32 -18.73
C SER A 373 8.59 11.10 -19.67
N ALA A 374 8.01 12.21 -19.21
CA ALA A 374 7.20 13.11 -20.02
C ALA A 374 8.01 13.84 -21.10
N ARG A 375 9.28 14.18 -20.85
CA ARG A 375 10.21 14.73 -21.86
C ARG A 375 10.63 13.69 -22.90
N ARG A 376 10.82 12.41 -22.51
CA ARG A 376 10.96 11.30 -23.48
C ARG A 376 9.70 11.16 -24.32
N PHE A 377 8.52 11.24 -23.69
CA PHE A 377 7.21 11.24 -24.35
C PHE A 377 7.03 12.42 -25.32
N ALA A 378 7.58 13.60 -24.99
CA ALA A 378 7.52 14.79 -25.83
C ALA A 378 8.47 14.71 -27.05
N ARG A 379 9.64 14.06 -26.92
CA ARG A 379 10.56 13.82 -28.04
C ARG A 379 10.04 12.78 -29.04
N ASP A 380 9.19 11.86 -28.60
CA ASP A 380 8.60 10.83 -29.46
C ASP A 380 7.35 11.29 -30.24
N ARG A 381 6.97 12.59 -30.17
CA ARG A 381 5.80 13.14 -30.88
C ARG A 381 5.98 13.35 -32.38
N ASP A 382 7.19 13.28 -32.92
CA ASP A 382 7.48 13.58 -34.34
C ASP A 382 6.80 12.58 -35.29
N GLY A 383 5.61 12.89 -35.79
CA GLY A 383 4.81 12.01 -36.66
C GLY A 383 3.53 11.47 -36.01
N VAL A 384 3.20 11.91 -34.79
CA VAL A 384 1.89 11.64 -34.17
C VAL A 384 0.86 12.66 -34.67
N LEU A 385 -0.06 12.21 -35.51
CA LEU A 385 -1.12 12.97 -36.17
C LEU A 385 -2.37 13.18 -35.31
N TYR A 386 -2.64 12.28 -34.34
CA TYR A 386 -3.85 12.31 -33.52
C TYR A 386 -3.53 12.27 -32.02
N GLN A 387 -4.22 13.10 -31.24
CA GLN A 387 -4.06 13.17 -29.79
C GLN A 387 -4.96 12.16 -29.08
N VAL A 388 -4.53 11.66 -27.91
CA VAL A 388 -5.42 10.88 -27.03
C VAL A 388 -6.62 11.76 -26.64
N GLY A 389 -7.83 11.20 -26.72
CA GLY A 389 -9.10 11.90 -26.55
C GLY A 389 -9.66 12.51 -27.85
N GLN A 390 -8.90 12.51 -28.95
CA GLN A 390 -9.38 13.04 -30.22
C GLN A 390 -10.37 12.08 -30.88
N ALA A 391 -11.55 12.60 -31.24
CA ALA A 391 -12.50 11.89 -32.08
C ALA A 391 -11.97 11.79 -33.51
N VAL A 392 -11.95 10.57 -34.05
CA VAL A 392 -11.40 10.23 -35.36
C VAL A 392 -12.40 9.37 -36.14
N ARG A 393 -12.38 9.47 -37.48
CA ARG A 393 -13.20 8.63 -38.37
C ARG A 393 -12.34 7.85 -39.37
N HIS A 394 -12.46 6.53 -39.36
CA HIS A 394 -11.61 5.63 -40.15
C HIS A 394 -11.78 5.95 -41.62
N ALA A 395 -10.69 6.22 -42.33
CA ALA A 395 -10.80 6.74 -43.68
C ALA A 395 -11.44 5.75 -44.66
N THR A 396 -11.00 4.48 -44.57
CA THR A 396 -11.51 3.41 -45.45
C THR A 396 -12.85 2.88 -44.96
N LEU A 397 -12.90 2.51 -43.68
CA LEU A 397 -14.04 1.79 -43.12
C LEU A 397 -15.14 2.69 -42.54
N GLY A 398 -14.90 3.99 -42.40
CA GLY A 398 -15.92 4.97 -42.03
C GLY A 398 -16.31 5.01 -40.54
N TYR A 399 -15.82 4.11 -39.69
CA TYR A 399 -16.18 4.07 -38.26
C TYR A 399 -15.66 5.25 -37.48
N ARG A 400 -16.41 5.68 -36.47
CA ARG A 400 -16.03 6.74 -35.54
C ARG A 400 -15.48 6.14 -34.27
N GLY A 401 -14.47 6.78 -33.70
CA GLY A 401 -13.94 6.39 -32.41
C GLY A 401 -13.10 7.49 -31.76
N VAL A 402 -12.59 7.22 -30.57
CA VAL A 402 -11.73 8.12 -29.81
C VAL A 402 -10.36 7.48 -29.66
N VAL A 403 -9.29 8.21 -29.99
CA VAL A 403 -7.92 7.73 -29.80
C VAL A 403 -7.65 7.57 -28.31
N CYS A 404 -7.31 6.38 -27.86
CA CYS A 404 -7.00 6.09 -26.45
C CYS A 404 -5.51 5.85 -26.18
N GLY A 405 -4.69 5.74 -27.23
CA GLY A 405 -3.25 5.61 -27.14
C GLY A 405 -2.61 5.45 -28.51
N TRP A 406 -1.28 5.42 -28.55
CA TRP A 406 -0.53 5.04 -29.74
C TRP A 406 0.81 4.41 -29.36
N GLU A 407 1.35 3.56 -30.23
CA GLU A 407 2.63 2.86 -30.03
C GLU A 407 3.46 2.89 -31.32
N ARG A 408 4.78 2.92 -31.21
CA ARG A 408 5.70 2.74 -32.34
C ARG A 408 6.34 1.37 -32.24
N PHE A 409 6.23 0.59 -33.31
CA PHE A 409 6.97 -0.66 -33.39
C PHE A 409 8.37 -0.41 -33.97
N PRO A 410 9.44 -0.89 -33.31
CA PRO A 410 10.75 -0.89 -33.92
C PRO A 410 10.76 -1.80 -35.16
N LYS A 411 11.55 -1.43 -36.18
CA LYS A 411 11.70 -2.13 -37.47
C LYS A 411 11.87 -3.66 -37.40
N ARG A 412 12.32 -4.20 -36.25
CA ARG A 412 12.66 -5.63 -36.06
C ARG A 412 11.56 -6.48 -35.42
N GLN A 413 10.41 -5.92 -35.02
CA GLN A 413 9.38 -6.63 -34.25
C GLN A 413 8.05 -6.83 -35.00
N LEU A 414 8.00 -6.58 -36.31
CA LEU A 414 6.77 -6.79 -37.09
C LEU A 414 6.58 -8.28 -37.41
N PRO A 415 5.38 -8.85 -37.20
CA PRO A 415 5.05 -10.20 -37.66
C PRO A 415 5.27 -10.33 -39.17
N SER A 416 5.80 -11.46 -39.62
CA SER A 416 6.09 -11.77 -41.04
C SER A 416 4.88 -11.63 -41.97
N ASP A 417 3.67 -11.68 -41.41
CA ASP A 417 2.42 -11.81 -42.16
C ASP A 417 1.81 -10.44 -42.53
N GLN A 418 2.49 -9.32 -42.23
CA GLN A 418 2.04 -7.97 -42.61
C GLN A 418 3.16 -7.17 -43.31
N PRO A 419 3.45 -7.48 -44.60
CA PRO A 419 4.62 -6.94 -45.32
C PRO A 419 4.55 -5.45 -45.68
N ASP A 420 3.44 -4.76 -45.37
CA ASP A 420 3.17 -3.41 -45.88
C ASP A 420 3.12 -2.29 -44.81
N LEU A 421 3.50 -2.62 -43.57
CA LEU A 421 3.60 -1.64 -42.49
C LEU A 421 4.89 -0.82 -42.62
N SER A 422 4.76 0.45 -43.01
CA SER A 422 5.89 1.37 -43.05
C SER A 422 6.43 1.58 -41.64
N ALA A 423 7.60 0.98 -41.39
CA ALA A 423 8.22 1.02 -40.09
C ALA A 423 8.58 2.46 -39.67
N GLY A 424 8.21 2.83 -38.45
CA GLY A 424 8.48 4.15 -37.86
C GLY A 424 7.25 5.05 -37.68
N HIS A 425 6.09 4.68 -38.20
CA HIS A 425 4.87 5.42 -37.94
C HIS A 425 4.16 4.95 -36.66
N PRO A 426 3.49 5.85 -35.92
CA PRO A 426 2.71 5.50 -34.75
C PRO A 426 1.43 4.74 -35.14
N HIS A 427 1.18 3.63 -34.45
CA HIS A 427 -0.05 2.85 -34.51
C HIS A 427 -1.01 3.34 -33.43
N TYR A 428 -2.20 3.78 -33.83
CA TYR A 428 -3.20 4.31 -32.89
C TYR A 428 -4.11 3.21 -32.36
N ARG A 429 -4.34 3.23 -31.04
CA ARG A 429 -5.45 2.51 -30.41
C ARG A 429 -6.66 3.43 -30.38
N VAL A 430 -7.78 2.94 -30.90
CA VAL A 430 -9.03 3.71 -31.04
C VAL A 430 -10.16 2.90 -30.41
N ILE A 431 -10.90 3.52 -29.50
CA ILE A 431 -12.16 2.98 -28.98
C ILE A 431 -13.25 3.34 -29.97
N VAL A 432 -13.79 2.35 -30.67
CA VAL A 432 -14.82 2.55 -31.72
C VAL A 432 -16.20 2.65 -31.09
N ASN A 433 -17.05 3.51 -31.64
CA ASN A 433 -18.45 3.61 -31.25
C ASN A 433 -19.20 2.30 -31.58
N ASP A 434 -19.91 1.73 -30.59
CA ASP A 434 -20.61 0.44 -30.74
C ASP A 434 -21.71 0.46 -31.82
N GLU A 435 -22.28 1.63 -32.13
CA GLU A 435 -23.22 1.78 -33.25
C GLU A 435 -22.59 1.45 -34.60
N ASP A 436 -21.31 1.82 -34.81
CA ASP A 436 -20.58 1.58 -36.05
C ASP A 436 -20.04 0.13 -36.12
N ARG A 437 -20.14 -0.63 -35.02
CA ARG A 437 -19.66 -2.01 -34.87
C ARG A 437 -20.64 -3.04 -35.42
N ARG A 438 -21.94 -2.71 -35.45
CA ARG A 438 -23.02 -3.61 -35.91
C ARG A 438 -23.10 -3.78 -37.42
N SER A 439 -22.52 -2.87 -38.18
CA SER A 439 -22.56 -2.84 -39.65
C SER A 439 -21.33 -3.44 -40.32
N SER A 440 -20.41 -4.04 -39.55
CA SER A 440 -19.10 -4.49 -40.04
C SER A 440 -18.86 -5.98 -39.79
N PRO A 441 -18.11 -6.68 -40.67
CA PRO A 441 -17.74 -8.08 -40.45
C PRO A 441 -16.89 -8.22 -39.17
N PRO A 442 -16.90 -9.40 -38.50
CA PRO A 442 -16.21 -9.62 -37.24
C PRO A 442 -14.70 -9.51 -37.41
N LEU A 443 -14.12 -8.37 -37.04
CA LEU A 443 -12.68 -8.12 -37.10
C LEU A 443 -11.96 -8.75 -35.90
N ARG A 444 -10.97 -9.62 -36.18
CA ARG A 444 -10.06 -10.19 -35.17
C ARG A 444 -8.94 -9.20 -34.85
N ARG A 445 -8.94 -8.68 -33.60
CA ARG A 445 -7.88 -7.90 -32.91
C ARG A 445 -7.37 -6.60 -33.58
N TRP A 446 -7.20 -5.58 -32.75
CA TRP A 446 -7.04 -4.18 -33.12
C TRP A 446 -5.57 -3.74 -33.24
N TRP A 447 -5.09 -3.53 -34.46
CA TRP A 447 -3.87 -2.77 -34.80
C TRP A 447 -4.09 -2.06 -36.14
N PHE A 448 -3.90 -0.74 -36.21
CA PHE A 448 -4.15 0.03 -37.45
C PHE A 448 -2.89 0.61 -38.07
N CYS A 449 -2.82 0.50 -39.41
CA CYS A 449 -1.75 0.96 -40.29
C CYS A 449 -1.86 2.48 -40.60
N PRO A 450 -0.74 3.22 -40.75
CA PRO A 450 -0.74 4.68 -40.97
C PRO A 450 -0.97 5.12 -42.42
N LYS A 451 -1.03 4.22 -43.41
CA LYS A 451 -1.33 4.60 -44.81
C LYS A 451 -2.78 5.08 -45.03
N ILE A 452 -3.60 5.12 -44.00
CA ILE A 452 -5.02 5.44 -44.07
C ILE A 452 -5.25 6.89 -43.60
N ARG A 453 -5.54 7.82 -44.52
CA ARG A 453 -5.71 9.26 -44.27
C ARG A 453 -7.02 9.59 -43.53
N TRP A 454 -7.01 9.85 -42.22
CA TRP A 454 -8.24 10.26 -41.52
C TRP A 454 -8.54 11.74 -41.78
N ARG A 455 -9.76 12.04 -42.24
CA ARG A 455 -10.21 13.41 -42.48
C ARG A 455 -10.58 14.09 -41.16
N GLN A 456 -9.98 15.25 -40.88
CA GLN A 456 -10.51 16.14 -39.84
C GLN A 456 -11.88 16.67 -40.27
N ARG A 457 -12.87 16.63 -39.36
CA ARG A 457 -14.05 17.47 -39.53
C ARG A 457 -13.65 18.92 -39.22
N PRO A 458 -13.93 19.90 -40.10
CA PRO A 458 -13.74 21.29 -39.76
C PRO A 458 -14.62 21.63 -38.54
N ARG A 459 -14.06 22.33 -37.56
CA ARG A 459 -14.81 22.88 -36.43
C ARG A 459 -15.89 23.81 -36.99
N ARG A 460 -17.17 23.41 -36.88
CA ARG A 460 -18.27 24.37 -37.03
C ARG A 460 -18.14 25.39 -35.90
N LYS A 461 -17.84 26.65 -36.23
CA LYS A 461 -18.06 27.76 -35.31
C LYS A 461 -19.56 27.80 -35.04
N VAL A 462 -19.95 27.53 -33.81
CA VAL A 462 -21.29 27.83 -33.31
C VAL A 462 -21.37 29.36 -33.28
N ARG A 463 -22.34 29.93 -34.01
CA ARG A 463 -22.70 31.34 -33.91
C ARG A 463 -23.60 31.54 -32.70
#